data_AF-A0A3R6J6P7-F1
#
_entry.id   AF-A0A3R6J6P7-F1
#
_cell.length_a   1.000
_cell.length_b   1.000
_cell.length_c   1.000
_cell.angle_alpha   90.00
_cell.angle_beta   90.00
_cell.angle_gamma   90.00
#
_symmetry.space_group_name_H-M   'P 1'
#
loop_
_entity.id
_entity.type
_entity.pdbx_description
1 polymer ?
#
loop_
_entity_poly.entity_id
_entity_poly.type
_entity_poly.pdbx_seq_one_letter_code
_entity_poly.pdbx_strand_id
1 'polypeptide(L)' 'MSRKKQVYEKITALYCRISLDDGGDNESMSISNQKIMLRDFAEKHGMFQYEYYVDDGYTGRNFAGVR' A
#
# COMPACT_ATOMS: atom_id res chain seq x y z
N MET A 1 11.39 -28.98 -25.35
CA MET A 1 10.69 -28.72 -24.07
C MET A 1 10.22 -27.27 -24.07
N SER A 2 8.90 -27.03 -24.17
CA SER A 2 8.35 -25.67 -24.25
C SER A 2 8.28 -25.05 -22.85
N ARG A 3 8.95 -23.92 -22.63
CA ARG A 3 8.99 -23.21 -21.35
C ARG A 3 7.59 -22.64 -21.09
N LYS A 4 6.84 -23.20 -20.13
CA LYS A 4 5.56 -22.63 -19.71
C LYS A 4 5.83 -21.21 -19.19
N LYS A 5 5.31 -20.21 -19.89
CA LYS A 5 5.36 -18.81 -19.47
C LYS A 5 4.42 -18.68 -18.27
N GLN A 6 4.95 -18.52 -17.07
CA GLN A 6 4.12 -18.16 -15.91
C GLN A 6 3.48 -16.80 -16.22
N VAL A 7 2.15 -16.77 -16.23
CA VAL A 7 1.37 -15.54 -16.27
C VAL A 7 1.19 -15.12 -14.82
N TYR A 8 1.92 -14.09 -14.40
CA TYR A 8 1.63 -13.42 -13.14
C TYR A 8 0.51 -12.43 -13.41
N GLU A 9 -0.60 -12.58 -12.68
CA GLU A 9 -1.64 -11.56 -12.63
C GLU A 9 -1.01 -10.25 -12.11
N LYS A 10 -1.27 -9.14 -12.81
CA LYS A 10 -0.74 -7.83 -12.41
C LYS A 10 -1.66 -7.22 -11.36
N ILE A 11 -1.07 -6.81 -10.24
CA ILE A 11 -1.77 -6.13 -9.15
C ILE A 11 -1.42 -4.63 -9.20
N THR A 12 -2.41 -3.80 -8.89
CA THR A 12 -2.28 -2.34 -8.75
C THR A 12 -1.95 -2.01 -7.30
N ALA A 13 -0.77 -1.43 -7.06
CA ALA A 13 -0.38 -1.00 -5.72
C ALA A 13 -0.99 0.37 -5.40
N LEU A 14 -1.78 0.45 -4.33
CA LEU A 14 -2.32 1.69 -3.78
C LEU A 14 -1.52 2.08 -2.54
N TYR A 15 -0.61 3.04 -2.70
CA TYR A 15 0.30 3.45 -1.62
C TYR A 15 -0.30 4.59 -0.78
N CYS A 16 -0.35 4.42 0.54
CA CYS A 16 -0.77 5.44 1.49
C CYS A 16 0.35 5.72 2.48
N ARG A 17 0.51 6.98 2.90
CA ARG A 17 1.51 7.36 3.90
C ARG A 17 0.90 8.31 4.93
N ILE A 18 1.26 8.13 6.20
CA ILE A 18 0.83 9.05 7.27
C ILE A 18 1.45 10.43 7.03
N SER A 19 0.62 11.47 7.03
CA SER A 19 1.05 12.85 6.83
C SER A 19 1.70 13.44 8.09
N LEU A 20 1.13 13.15 9.26
CA LEU A 20 1.61 13.56 10.58
C LEU A 20 1.27 12.43 11.55
N ASP A 21 2.26 11.98 12.33
CA ASP A 21 2.06 10.95 13.34
C ASP A 21 1.35 11.58 14.55
N ASP A 22 0.04 11.39 14.64
CA ASP A 22 -0.77 11.86 15.76
C ASP A 22 -0.63 10.95 17.01
N GLY A 23 0.26 9.94 16.98
CA GLY A 23 0.61 9.10 18.13
C GLY A 23 -0.51 8.16 18.59
N GLY A 24 -1.53 7.94 17.76
CA GLY A 24 -2.65 7.04 18.05
C GLY A 24 -2.41 5.64 17.50
N ASP A 25 -2.78 4.60 18.28
CA ASP A 25 -2.70 3.17 17.90
C ASP A 25 -3.66 2.74 16.76
N ASN A 26 -4.45 3.66 16.19
CA ASN A 26 -5.45 3.38 15.15
C ASN A 26 -5.07 3.97 13.80
N GLU A 27 -5.58 3.39 12.71
CA GLU A 27 -5.45 3.97 11.36
C GLU A 27 -5.87 5.45 11.39
N SER A 28 -4.93 6.33 11.04
CA SER A 28 -5.22 7.76 11.04
C SER A 28 -6.32 8.09 10.02
N MET A 29 -7.14 9.09 10.33
CA MET A 29 -8.15 9.63 9.40
C MET A 29 -7.53 9.98 8.03
N SER A 30 -6.25 10.36 8.01
CA SER A 30 -5.51 10.65 6.78
C SER A 30 -5.30 9.41 5.90
N ILE A 31 -5.02 8.23 6.48
CA ILE A 31 -4.86 6.97 5.74
C ILE A 31 -6.22 6.51 5.21
N SER A 32 -7.27 6.53 6.04
CA SER A 32 -8.60 6.09 5.61
C SER A 32 -9.10 6.93 4.43
N ASN A 33 -8.92 8.25 4.46
CA ASN A 33 -9.27 9.14 3.35
C ASN A 33 -8.43 8.85 2.09
N GLN A 34 -7.13 8.59 2.24
CA GLN A 34 -6.27 8.21 1.11
C GLN A 34 -6.74 6.92 0.44
N LYS A 35 -7.10 5.89 1.23
CA LYS A 35 -7.61 4.62 0.70
C LYS A 35 -8.87 4.83 -0.14
N ILE A 36 -9.81 5.64 0.33
CA ILE A 36 -11.04 5.96 -0.40
C ILE A 36 -10.74 6.61 -1.75
N MET A 37 -9.86 7.62 -1.77
CA MET A 37 -9.51 8.33 -3.01
C MET A 37 -8.79 7.42 -4.01
N LEU A 38 -7.84 6.62 -3.55
CA LEU A 38 -7.07 5.71 -4.40
C LEU A 38 -7.94 4.58 -4.96
N ARG A 39 -8.85 4.04 -4.14
CA ARG A 39 -9.84 3.06 -4.57
C ARG A 39 -10.72 3.60 -5.69
N ASP A 40 -11.33 4.75 -5.45
CA ASP A 40 -12.25 5.38 -6.40
C ASP A 40 -11.55 5.65 -7.74
N PHE A 41 -10.30 6.13 -7.69
CA PHE A 41 -9.47 6.29 -8.87
C PHE A 41 -9.21 4.96 -9.59
N ALA A 42 -8.77 3.93 -8.87
CA ALA A 42 -8.45 2.61 -9.45
C ALA A 42 -9.68 1.98 -10.12
N GLU A 43 -10.83 1.98 -9.43
CA GLU A 43 -12.08 1.42 -9.94
C GLU A 43 -12.58 2.18 -11.17
N LYS A 44 -12.52 3.52 -11.17
CA LYS A 44 -12.87 4.36 -12.35
C LYS A 44 -12.02 4.07 -13.59
N HIS A 45 -10.81 3.54 -13.41
CA HIS A 45 -9.88 3.22 -14.49
C HIS A 45 -9.79 1.70 -14.78
N GLY A 46 -10.69 0.89 -14.23
CA GLY A 46 -10.72 -0.55 -14.46
C GLY A 46 -9.61 -1.34 -13.77
N MET A 47 -8.93 -0.73 -12.80
CA MET A 47 -7.82 -1.33 -12.06
C MET A 47 -8.34 -2.10 -10.83
N PHE A 48 -9.15 -3.14 -11.02
CA PHE A 48 -9.89 -3.80 -9.92
C PHE A 48 -9.04 -4.74 -9.05
N GLN A 49 -7.91 -5.23 -9.55
CA GLN A 49 -6.96 -6.02 -8.76
C GLN A 49 -6.01 -5.05 -8.05
N TYR A 50 -6.35 -4.63 -6.82
CA TYR A 50 -5.54 -3.69 -6.06
C TYR A 50 -5.24 -4.15 -4.63
N GLU A 51 -4.10 -3.72 -4.12
CA GLU A 51 -3.64 -3.93 -2.74
C GLU A 51 -3.16 -2.61 -2.13
N TYR A 52 -3.39 -2.43 -0.83
CA TYR A 52 -2.92 -1.25 -0.10
C TYR A 52 -1.56 -1.50 0.53
N TYR A 53 -0.65 -0.55 0.33
CA TYR A 53 0.67 -0.51 0.95
C TYR A 53 0.69 0.75 1.83
N VAL A 54 0.67 0.56 3.15
CA VAL A 54 0.56 1.66 4.11
C VAL A 54 1.91 1.85 4.81
N ASP A 55 2.45 3.05 4.70
CA ASP A 55 3.57 3.55 5.50
C ASP A 55 2.99 4.38 6.65
N ASP A 56 2.91 3.75 7.82
CA ASP A 56 2.36 4.30 9.05
C ASP A 56 3.39 5.08 9.88
N GLY A 57 4.52 5.48 9.28
CA GLY A 57 5.54 6.21 10.01
C GLY A 57 6.41 5.32 10.91
N TYR A 58 6.26 3.99 10.88
CA TYR A 58 7.40 3.10 11.18
C TYR A 58 8.42 3.23 10.06
N THR A 59 9.18 4.34 10.15
CA THR A 59 10.42 4.55 9.43
C THR A 59 11.26 3.26 9.49
N GLY A 60 12.00 2.95 8.43
CA GLY A 60 13.02 1.90 8.43
C GLY A 60 14.19 2.13 9.40
N ARG A 61 13.94 2.68 10.59
CA ARG A 61 14.85 2.85 11.73
C ARG A 61 14.82 1.65 12.68
N ASN A 62 14.03 0.60 12.40
CA ASN A 62 14.10 -0.69 13.09
C ASN A 62 15.05 -1.69 12.42
N PHE A 63 16.11 -1.21 11.76
CA PHE A 63 17.33 -2.01 11.64
C PHE A 63 18.09 -1.99 12.98
N ALA A 64 17.46 -2.55 14.01
CA ALA A 64 18.07 -2.79 15.30
C ALA A 64 18.93 -4.05 15.20
N GLY A 65 20.13 -3.89 14.64
CA GLY A 65 21.24 -4.82 14.80
C GLY A 65 21.42 -5.85 13.68
N VAL A 66 22.31 -5.54 12.74
CA VAL A 66 23.40 -6.51 12.46
C VAL A 66 24.43 -6.25 13.52
N ARG A 67 24.55 -7.19 14.45
CA ARG A 67 25.84 -7.51 15.03
C ARG A 67 26.45 -8.62 14.20
#